data_AF-A0A832U5G0-F1
#
_entry.id   AF-A0A832U5G0-F1
#
_cell.length_a   1.000
_cell.length_b   1.000
_cell.length_c   1.000
_cell.angle_alpha   90.00
_cell.angle_beta   90.00
_cell.angle_gamma   90.00
#
_symmetry.space_group_name_H-M   'P 1'
#
loop_
_entity.id
_entity.type
_entity.pdbx_description
1 polymer ?
#
loop_
_entity_poly.entity_id
_entity_poly.type
_entity_poly.pdbx_seq_one_letter_code
_entity_poly.pdbx_strand_id
1 'polypeptide(L)'
;MPKSRIITFSRNVFLPLTTVCHNRCGYCCFRTPVQPGCLMPQEEVERTLKNGAALGCTEALFTFGERPEREPGFPELIRAAGYATILDYCMAMCKKSIEYGILPHTNAGILTYEEMERLRPVNASMGLMLETTAGIPAHATSPGKSPDVRLAMME
;
A
#
# COMPACT_ATOMS: atom_id res chain seq x y z
N MET A 1 32.97 27.04 -13.81
CA MET A 1 32.58 25.62 -13.68
C MET A 1 31.07 25.57 -13.57
N PRO A 2 30.34 24.78 -14.38
CA PRO A 2 28.90 24.64 -14.19
C PRO A 2 28.65 24.04 -12.80
N LYS A 3 27.74 24.66 -12.02
CA LYS A 3 27.35 24.14 -10.71
C LYS A 3 26.87 22.70 -10.89
N SER A 4 27.43 21.74 -10.13
CA SER A 4 26.87 20.40 -10.11
C SER A 4 25.42 20.50 -9.62
N ARG A 5 24.51 19.87 -10.36
CA ARG A 5 23.10 19.88 -10.03
C ARG A 5 22.90 18.82 -8.94
N ILE A 6 22.60 19.26 -7.72
CA ILE A 6 22.31 18.36 -6.59
C ILE A 6 21.02 17.59 -6.91
N ILE A 7 21.08 16.25 -6.84
CA ILE A 7 19.93 15.36 -6.95
C ILE A 7 19.76 14.68 -5.59
N THR A 8 18.56 14.75 -5.02
CA THR A 8 18.18 14.07 -3.77
C THR A 8 17.22 12.93 -4.06
N PHE A 9 17.27 11.87 -3.26
CA PHE A 9 16.36 10.72 -3.38
C PHE A 9 16.17 10.06 -2.01
N SER A 10 15.04 9.36 -1.85
CA SER A 10 14.79 8.48 -0.71
C SER A 10 14.98 7.03 -1.16
N ARG A 11 15.76 6.25 -0.41
CA ARG A 11 15.89 4.81 -0.65
C ARG A 11 14.71 4.10 0.01
N ASN A 12 13.91 3.42 -0.79
CA ASN A 12 12.66 2.82 -0.33
C ASN A 12 12.57 1.35 -0.77
N VAL A 13 12.08 0.48 0.11
CA VAL A 13 11.68 -0.88 -0.26
C VAL A 13 10.20 -0.95 -0.61
N PHE A 14 9.89 -1.54 -1.77
CA PHE A 14 8.52 -1.73 -2.24
C PHE A 14 7.94 -3.05 -1.73
N LEU A 15 6.82 -2.98 -1.02
CA LEU A 15 6.16 -4.11 -0.36
C LEU A 15 4.69 -4.22 -0.82
N PRO A 16 4.40 -4.92 -1.92
CA PRO A 16 3.04 -5.13 -2.41
C PRO A 16 2.35 -6.23 -1.61
N LEU A 17 1.79 -5.87 -0.44
CA LEU A 17 1.19 -6.83 0.51
C LEU A 17 0.12 -7.69 -0.15
N THR A 18 -0.68 -7.13 -1.09
CA THR A 18 -1.52 -7.94 -1.97
C THR A 18 -1.77 -7.27 -3.32
N THR A 19 -1.90 -8.10 -4.35
CA THR A 19 -2.30 -7.71 -5.71
C THR A 19 -3.82 -7.77 -5.92
N VAL A 20 -4.59 -8.24 -4.94
CA VAL A 20 -6.06 -8.25 -4.99
C VAL A 20 -6.58 -6.84 -4.74
N CYS A 21 -7.52 -6.38 -5.56
CA CYS A 21 -8.06 -5.02 -5.49
C CYS A 21 -9.52 -5.01 -5.95
N HIS A 22 -10.37 -4.27 -5.23
CA HIS A 22 -11.78 -4.08 -5.61
C HIS A 22 -11.94 -3.18 -6.85
N ASN A 23 -11.06 -2.20 -7.02
CA ASN A 23 -11.07 -1.32 -8.19
C ASN A 23 -10.57 -2.03 -9.46
N ARG A 24 -11.02 -1.60 -10.64
CA ARG A 24 -10.65 -2.18 -11.96
C ARG A 24 -10.10 -1.10 -12.91
N CYS A 25 -9.07 -0.37 -12.46
CA CYS A 25 -8.54 0.76 -13.23
C CYS A 25 -7.98 0.31 -14.58
N GLY A 26 -8.36 0.95 -15.68
CA GLY A 26 -8.01 0.56 -17.04
C GLY A 26 -6.51 0.60 -17.36
N TYR A 27 -5.71 1.28 -16.53
CA TYR A 27 -4.25 1.35 -16.67
C TYR A 27 -3.50 0.47 -15.65
N CYS A 28 -4.18 -0.16 -14.69
CA CYS A 28 -3.51 -0.86 -13.60
C CYS A 28 -3.10 -2.29 -14.03
N CYS A 29 -1.79 -2.53 -14.08
CA CYS A 29 -1.22 -3.86 -14.36
C CYS A 29 -0.96 -4.71 -13.10
N PHE A 30 -1.13 -4.14 -11.89
CA PHE A 30 -0.87 -4.84 -10.63
C PHE A 30 -2.01 -5.76 -10.19
N ARG A 31 -3.24 -5.49 -10.62
CA ARG A 31 -4.41 -6.20 -10.10
C ARG A 31 -4.45 -7.64 -10.60
N THR A 32 -4.59 -8.59 -9.67
CA THR A 32 -4.92 -9.99 -9.95
C THR A 32 -6.23 -10.40 -9.27
N PRO A 33 -6.90 -11.48 -9.72
CA PRO A 33 -7.91 -12.14 -8.90
C PRO A 33 -7.27 -12.73 -7.63
N VAL A 34 -8.13 -13.18 -6.70
CA VAL A 34 -7.69 -14.02 -5.58
C VAL A 34 -7.14 -15.33 -6.14
N GLN A 35 -5.85 -15.57 -5.93
CA GLN A 35 -5.12 -16.73 -6.46
C GLN A 35 -3.88 -17.02 -5.58
N PRO A 36 -3.26 -18.21 -5.70
CA PRO A 36 -2.00 -18.49 -4.99
C PRO A 36 -0.96 -17.39 -5.25
N GLY A 37 -0.31 -16.93 -4.18
CA GLY A 37 0.72 -15.88 -4.26
C GLY A 37 0.19 -14.44 -4.37
N CYS A 38 -1.13 -14.20 -4.32
CA CYS A 38 -1.68 -12.83 -4.36
C CYS A 38 -1.57 -12.07 -3.03
N LEU A 39 -1.18 -12.73 -1.93
CA LEU A 39 -0.87 -12.14 -0.62
C LEU A 39 0.61 -12.41 -0.35
N MET A 40 1.40 -11.36 -0.15
CA MET A 40 2.83 -11.46 0.16
C MET A 40 3.00 -12.07 1.56
N PRO A 41 3.69 -13.21 1.72
CA PRO A 41 3.90 -13.83 3.02
C PRO A 41 4.75 -12.97 3.96
N GLN A 42 4.55 -13.11 5.27
CA GLN A 42 5.27 -12.34 6.27
C GLN A 42 6.79 -12.58 6.18
N GLU A 43 7.23 -13.82 5.94
CA GLU A 43 8.67 -14.09 5.83
C GLU A 43 9.31 -13.36 4.65
N GLU A 44 8.54 -13.16 3.57
CA GLU A 44 9.00 -12.43 2.40
C GLU A 44 9.05 -10.91 2.64
N VAL A 45 8.10 -10.37 3.40
CA VAL A 45 8.15 -8.98 3.88
C VAL A 45 9.40 -8.76 4.73
N GLU A 46 9.62 -9.58 5.75
CA GLU A 46 10.79 -9.48 6.64
C GLU A 46 12.12 -9.66 5.91
N ARG A 47 12.18 -10.59 4.94
CA ARG A 47 13.35 -10.75 4.05
C ARG A 47 13.64 -9.47 3.27
N THR A 48 12.61 -8.83 2.74
CA THR A 48 12.74 -7.60 1.96
C THR A 48 13.17 -6.43 2.84
N LEU A 49 12.59 -6.30 4.04
CA LEU A 49 12.97 -5.30 5.05
C LEU A 49 14.42 -5.47 5.48
N LYS A 50 14.85 -6.69 5.81
CA LYS A 50 16.23 -7.00 6.19
C LYS A 50 17.23 -6.60 5.08
N ASN A 51 16.92 -6.94 3.84
CA ASN A 51 17.75 -6.58 2.69
C ASN A 51 17.76 -5.06 2.46
N GLY A 52 16.60 -4.40 2.59
CA GLY A 52 16.48 -2.94 2.51
C GLY A 52 17.34 -2.22 3.55
N ALA A 53 17.27 -2.67 4.80
CA ALA A 53 18.06 -2.11 5.90
C ALA A 53 19.55 -2.23 5.62
N ALA A 54 20.01 -3.40 5.14
CA ALA A 54 21.40 -3.62 4.75
C ALA A 54 21.87 -2.71 3.59
N LEU A 55 20.95 -2.29 2.71
CA LEU A 55 21.21 -1.36 1.60
C LEU A 55 21.01 0.12 1.99
N GLY A 56 20.65 0.39 3.26
CA GLY A 56 20.42 1.74 3.77
C GLY A 56 19.12 2.37 3.28
N CYS A 57 18.10 1.57 2.97
CA CYS A 57 16.74 2.06 2.77
C CYS A 57 16.21 2.72 4.04
N THR A 58 15.60 3.89 3.87
CA THR A 58 15.03 4.68 4.96
C THR A 58 13.53 4.48 5.08
N GLU A 59 12.87 4.08 4.00
CA GLU A 59 11.42 3.93 3.93
C GLU A 59 10.97 2.55 3.44
N ALA A 60 9.81 2.12 3.91
CA ALA A 60 9.12 0.91 3.48
C ALA A 60 7.75 1.28 2.93
N LEU A 61 7.60 1.21 1.61
CA LEU A 61 6.38 1.50 0.88
C LEU A 61 5.48 0.27 0.88
N PHE A 62 4.57 0.22 1.85
CA PHE A 62 3.50 -0.76 1.90
C PHE A 62 2.41 -0.39 0.90
N THR A 63 2.19 -1.23 -0.10
CA THR A 63 1.14 -1.03 -1.10
C THR A 63 0.24 -2.25 -1.18
N PHE A 64 -1.04 -2.03 -1.44
CA PHE A 64 -1.97 -3.11 -1.73
C PHE A 64 -3.19 -2.56 -2.44
N GLY A 65 -3.94 -3.45 -3.07
CA GLY A 65 -5.22 -3.07 -3.67
C GLY A 65 -6.21 -2.58 -2.63
N GLU A 66 -7.13 -1.73 -3.07
CA GLU A 66 -8.15 -1.13 -2.22
C GLU A 66 -9.25 -2.16 -1.89
N ARG A 67 -9.60 -2.26 -0.60
CA ARG A 67 -10.67 -3.13 -0.05
C ARG A 67 -10.65 -4.56 -0.65
N PRO A 68 -9.51 -5.29 -0.60
CA PRO A 68 -9.41 -6.62 -1.19
C PRO A 68 -10.40 -7.62 -0.58
N GLU A 69 -10.87 -7.39 0.66
CA GLU A 69 -11.90 -8.18 1.34
C GLU A 69 -13.25 -8.19 0.61
N ARG A 70 -13.49 -7.25 -0.31
CA ARG A 70 -14.68 -7.26 -1.17
C ARG A 70 -14.59 -8.26 -2.31
N GLU A 71 -13.40 -8.79 -2.60
CA GLU A 71 -13.21 -9.81 -3.62
C GLU A 71 -13.45 -11.20 -3.01
N PRO A 72 -14.24 -12.07 -3.68
CA PRO A 72 -14.53 -13.41 -3.17
C PRO A 72 -13.27 -14.23 -2.88
N GLY A 73 -13.19 -14.82 -1.69
CA GLY A 73 -12.07 -15.67 -1.25
C GLY A 73 -10.94 -14.93 -0.52
N PHE A 74 -10.86 -13.59 -0.62
CA PHE A 74 -9.83 -12.83 0.08
C PHE A 74 -10.00 -12.83 1.62
N PRO A 75 -11.22 -12.69 2.18
CA PRO A 75 -11.41 -12.77 3.63
C PRO A 75 -10.93 -14.10 4.23
N GLU A 76 -11.08 -15.21 3.51
CA GLU A 76 -10.60 -16.53 3.93
C GLU A 76 -9.07 -16.60 3.85
N LEU A 77 -8.49 -16.06 2.77
CA LEU A 77 -7.05 -15.99 2.56
C LEU A 77 -6.33 -15.22 3.68
N ILE A 78 -6.81 -14.02 4.01
CA ILE A 78 -6.18 -13.17 5.03
C ILE A 78 -6.33 -13.76 6.45
N ARG A 79 -7.47 -14.40 6.73
CA ARG A 79 -7.70 -15.13 7.98
C ARG A 79 -6.78 -16.34 8.11
N ALA A 80 -6.53 -17.07 7.02
CA ALA A 80 -5.58 -18.17 7.01
C ALA A 80 -4.13 -17.69 7.26
N ALA A 81 -3.81 -16.44 6.89
CA ALA A 81 -2.55 -15.79 7.21
C ALA A 81 -2.49 -15.25 8.66
N GLY A 82 -3.56 -15.39 9.46
CA GLY A 82 -3.61 -14.99 10.86
C GLY A 82 -4.12 -13.57 11.12
N TYR A 83 -4.71 -12.90 10.13
CA TYR A 83 -5.17 -11.51 10.23
C TYR A 83 -6.65 -11.38 9.87
N ALA A 84 -7.38 -10.49 10.53
CA ALA A 84 -8.81 -10.29 10.22
C ALA A 84 -9.02 -9.48 8.93
N THR A 85 -8.16 -8.51 8.66
CA THR A 85 -8.18 -7.62 7.48
C THR A 85 -6.77 -7.35 6.95
N ILE A 86 -6.67 -6.85 5.72
CA ILE A 86 -5.41 -6.39 5.14
C ILE A 86 -4.80 -5.24 5.94
N LEU A 87 -5.63 -4.41 6.60
CA LEU A 87 -5.14 -3.33 7.45
C LEU A 87 -4.53 -3.85 8.75
N ASP A 88 -5.04 -4.95 9.31
CA ASP A 88 -4.41 -5.63 10.44
C ASP A 88 -3.03 -6.18 10.05
N TYR A 89 -2.95 -6.79 8.87
CA TYR A 89 -1.68 -7.27 8.33
C TYR A 89 -0.70 -6.12 8.06
N CYS A 90 -1.15 -5.06 7.40
CA CYS A 90 -0.34 -3.86 7.15
C CYS A 90 0.18 -3.23 8.45
N MET A 91 -0.65 -3.11 9.48
CA MET A 91 -0.27 -2.62 10.80
C MET A 91 0.85 -3.48 11.42
N ALA A 92 0.74 -4.81 11.36
CA ALA A 92 1.77 -5.70 11.85
C ALA A 92 3.09 -5.56 11.05
N MET A 93 3.00 -5.44 9.72
CA MET A 93 4.18 -5.27 8.88
C MET A 93 4.84 -3.90 9.04
N CYS A 94 4.05 -2.83 9.29
CA CYS A 94 4.59 -1.52 9.66
C CYS A 94 5.41 -1.61 10.94
N LYS A 95 4.91 -2.30 11.98
CA LYS A 95 5.66 -2.52 13.23
C LYS A 95 6.96 -3.28 12.98
N LYS A 96 6.93 -4.32 12.14
CA LYS A 96 8.14 -5.06 11.73
C LYS A 96 9.15 -4.16 11.03
N SER A 97 8.70 -3.31 10.10
CA SER A 97 9.59 -2.34 9.43
C SER A 97 10.29 -1.41 10.44
N ILE A 98 9.58 -0.96 11.46
CA ILE A 98 10.17 -0.14 12.54
C ILE A 98 11.23 -0.94 13.32
N GLU A 99 11.00 -2.23 13.62
CA GLU A 99 12.00 -3.11 14.24
C GLU A 99 13.29 -3.22 13.39
N TYR A 100 13.18 -3.14 12.06
CA TYR A 100 14.32 -3.10 11.13
C TYR A 100 14.91 -1.68 10.94
N GLY A 101 14.38 -0.66 11.61
CA GLY A 101 14.85 0.72 11.49
C GLY A 101 14.43 1.42 10.18
N ILE A 102 13.42 0.91 9.49
CA ILE A 102 12.89 1.46 8.24
C ILE A 102 11.52 2.10 8.49
N LEU A 103 11.32 3.33 8.06
CA LEU A 103 10.11 4.11 8.31
C LEU A 103 8.95 3.66 7.40
N PRO A 104 7.78 3.28 7.94
CA PRO A 104 6.64 2.88 7.12
C PRO A 104 6.00 4.05 6.36
N HIS A 105 5.63 3.77 5.12
CA HIS A 105 4.78 4.60 4.26
C HIS A 105 3.67 3.72 3.66
N THR A 106 2.40 3.99 3.99
CA THR A 106 1.28 3.16 3.55
C THR A 106 0.50 3.80 2.39
N ASN A 107 0.31 3.02 1.31
CA ASN A 107 -0.59 3.30 0.19
C ASN A 107 -1.67 2.21 0.12
N ALA A 108 -2.81 2.46 0.77
CA ALA A 108 -3.89 1.48 0.96
C ALA A 108 -5.13 1.69 0.08
N GLY A 109 -5.09 2.67 -0.84
CA GLY A 109 -6.31 3.18 -1.48
C GLY A 109 -7.10 4.06 -0.51
N ILE A 110 -8.42 4.14 -0.69
CA ILE A 110 -9.30 4.91 0.20
C ILE A 110 -9.39 4.27 1.59
N LEU A 111 -9.11 5.07 2.62
CA LEU A 111 -9.27 4.76 4.03
C LEU A 111 -10.35 5.66 4.64
N THR A 112 -11.03 5.18 5.68
CA THR A 112 -11.82 6.07 6.56
C THR A 112 -10.90 6.85 7.49
N TYR A 113 -11.43 7.89 8.13
CA TYR A 113 -10.69 8.66 9.12
C TYR A 113 -10.17 7.77 10.26
N GLU A 114 -11.01 6.87 10.78
CA GLU A 114 -10.67 5.97 11.88
C GLU A 114 -9.59 4.96 11.46
N GLU A 115 -9.62 4.48 10.22
CA GLU A 115 -8.57 3.61 9.68
C GLU A 115 -7.23 4.35 9.53
N MET A 116 -7.25 5.61 9.10
CA MET A 116 -6.06 6.47 9.06
C MET A 116 -5.52 6.74 10.47
N GLU A 117 -6.40 7.12 11.40
CA GLU A 117 -6.05 7.35 12.81
C GLU A 117 -5.43 6.11 13.43
N ARG A 118 -5.98 4.93 13.14
CA ARG A 118 -5.44 3.65 13.59
C ARG A 118 -4.03 3.40 13.08
N LEU A 119 -3.74 3.71 11.82
CA LEU A 119 -2.42 3.50 11.19
C LEU A 119 -1.39 4.60 11.50
N ARG A 120 -1.84 5.78 11.93
CA ARG A 120 -1.01 6.96 12.20
C ARG A 120 0.17 6.68 13.15
N PRO A 121 0.04 5.93 14.27
CA PRO A 121 1.15 5.73 15.20
C PRO A 121 2.33 4.95 14.63
N VAL A 122 2.13 4.21 13.53
CA VAL A 122 3.16 3.37 12.92
C VAL A 122 3.58 3.84 11.52
N ASN A 123 3.00 4.92 11.00
CA ASN A 123 3.33 5.44 9.68
C ASN A 123 4.06 6.78 9.80
N ALA A 124 5.21 6.90 9.15
CA ALA A 124 5.87 8.18 8.97
C ALA A 124 5.13 9.05 7.95
N SER A 125 4.49 8.42 6.97
CA SER A 125 3.61 9.07 6.00
C SER A 125 2.59 8.09 5.42
N MET A 126 1.56 8.61 4.76
CA MET A 126 0.58 7.83 4.00
C MET A 126 0.39 8.51 2.65
N GLY A 127 0.15 7.73 1.61
CA GLY A 127 -0.01 8.25 0.26
C GLY A 127 -1.32 7.84 -0.39
N LEU A 128 -1.89 8.80 -1.11
CA LEU A 128 -3.03 8.62 -1.97
C LEU A 128 -2.79 9.47 -3.22
N MET A 129 -2.65 8.84 -4.39
CA MET A 129 -2.55 9.60 -5.64
C MET A 129 -3.93 10.07 -6.06
N LEU A 130 -4.13 11.35 -6.39
CA LEU A 130 -5.41 11.84 -6.94
C LEU A 130 -5.67 11.29 -8.36
N GLU A 131 -4.59 11.02 -9.10
CA GLU A 131 -4.55 10.59 -10.51
C GLU A 131 -5.05 11.66 -11.50
N THR A 132 -6.30 12.09 -11.35
CA THR A 132 -6.95 13.10 -12.18
C THR A 132 -8.19 13.63 -11.48
N THR A 133 -8.60 14.87 -11.76
CA THR A 133 -9.90 15.43 -11.35
C THR A 133 -10.99 15.23 -12.39
N ALA A 134 -10.66 14.73 -13.59
CA ALA A 134 -11.61 14.47 -14.66
C ALA A 134 -12.23 13.06 -14.53
N GLY A 135 -13.52 12.94 -14.86
CA GLY A 135 -14.14 11.64 -15.09
C GLY A 135 -13.59 11.01 -16.38
N ILE A 136 -12.86 9.90 -16.25
CA ILE A 136 -12.24 9.20 -17.40
C ILE A 136 -12.76 7.75 -17.52
N PRO A 137 -12.83 7.19 -18.74
CA PRO A 137 -13.25 5.81 -18.95
C PRO A 137 -12.40 4.79 -18.17
N ALA A 138 -11.12 5.07 -17.95
CA ALA A 138 -10.22 4.18 -17.21
C ALA A 138 -10.60 3.99 -15.73
N HIS A 139 -11.49 4.82 -15.17
CA HIS A 139 -11.96 4.72 -13.79
C HIS A 139 -13.43 4.30 -13.67
N ALA A 140 -14.12 4.02 -14.78
CA ALA A 140 -15.55 3.72 -14.79
C ALA A 140 -15.96 2.53 -13.90
N THR A 141 -15.04 1.60 -13.65
CA THR A 141 -15.23 0.39 -12.82
C THR A 141 -14.39 0.43 -11.54
N SER A 142 -13.99 1.62 -11.10
CA SER A 142 -13.14 1.85 -9.94
C SER A 142 -13.76 2.88 -9.01
N PRO A 143 -14.73 2.50 -8.16
CA PRO A 143 -15.44 3.45 -7.29
C PRO A 143 -14.50 4.29 -6.41
N GLY A 144 -13.41 3.73 -5.89
CA GLY A 144 -12.43 4.49 -5.09
C GLY A 144 -11.52 5.43 -5.88
N LYS A 145 -11.65 5.45 -7.21
CA LYS A 145 -10.98 6.42 -8.09
C LYS A 145 -11.83 7.65 -8.41
N SER A 146 -13.06 7.74 -7.88
CA SER A 146 -13.84 8.98 -7.97
C SER A 146 -13.05 10.16 -7.38
N PRO A 147 -12.87 11.28 -8.10
CA PRO A 147 -12.13 12.45 -7.59
C PRO A 147 -12.64 12.94 -6.25
N ASP A 148 -13.96 13.06 -6.08
CA ASP A 148 -14.58 13.56 -4.85
C ASP A 148 -14.25 12.68 -3.63
N VAL A 149 -14.24 11.36 -3.81
CA VAL A 149 -13.92 10.41 -2.73
C VAL A 149 -12.44 10.52 -2.34
N ARG A 150 -11.55 10.76 -3.31
CA ARG A 150 -10.12 10.89 -3.05
C ARG A 150 -9.78 12.22 -2.38
N LEU A 151 -10.37 13.31 -2.85
CA LEU A 151 -10.23 14.63 -2.24
C LEU A 151 -10.74 14.61 -0.79
N ALA A 152 -11.90 14.00 -0.53
CA ALA A 152 -12.46 13.89 0.82
C ALA A 152 -11.58 13.13 1.83
N MET A 153 -10.66 12.27 1.37
CA MET A 153 -9.67 11.63 2.26
C MET A 153 -8.41 12.49 2.46
N MET A 154 -8.08 13.35 1.49
CA MET A 154 -6.89 14.21 1.54
C MET A 154 -7.10 15.49 2.35
N GLU A 155 -8.34 16.00 2.37
CA GLU A 155 -8.76 17.23 3.06
C GLU A 155 -9.21 16.94 4.51
#